data_AF-A0AAX4PFF5-F1
#
_entry.id   AF-A0AAX4PFF5-F1
#
_cell.length_a   1.000
_cell.length_b   1.000
_cell.length_c   1.000
_cell.angle_alpha   90.00
_cell.angle_beta   90.00
_cell.angle_gamma   90.00
#
_symmetry.space_group_name_H-M   'P 1'
#
loop_
_entity.id
_entity.type
_entity.pdbx_description
1 polymer ?
#
loop_
_entity_poly.entity_id
_entity_poly.type
_entity_poly.pdbx_seq_one_letter_code
_entity_poly.pdbx_strand_id
1 'polypeptide(L)'
;MASIIQDVAEFLFEDEEFGSSLENFAKDNCSVFTEGEEHKLEYTELYQKYQGLFEEKLESFLKTKNCNSDEFMKACQEAAEKGEEEDDNAAFLTFLLALVDYGTFVQMMKETAGVE
;
A
#
# COMPACT_ATOMS: atom_id res chain seq x y z
N MET A 1 22.69 9.05 -3.26
CA MET A 1 21.45 9.49 -3.91
C MET A 1 20.38 8.57 -3.35
N ALA A 2 19.38 9.09 -2.66
CA ALA A 2 18.26 8.25 -2.25
C ALA A 2 17.58 7.71 -3.51
N SER A 3 17.25 6.42 -3.51
CA SER A 3 16.45 5.85 -4.60
C SER A 3 15.03 6.39 -4.50
N ILE A 4 14.31 6.44 -5.62
CA ILE A 4 12.88 6.80 -5.61
C ILE A 4 12.10 5.89 -4.64
N ILE A 5 12.58 4.66 -4.44
CA ILE A 5 12.04 3.69 -3.46
C ILE A 5 12.14 4.23 -2.03
N GLN A 6 13.30 4.76 -1.62
CA GLN A 6 13.48 5.35 -0.28
C GLN A 6 12.59 6.58 -0.11
N ASP A 7 12.47 7.40 -1.14
CA ASP A 7 11.61 8.58 -1.10
C ASP A 7 10.13 8.20 -0.91
N VAL A 8 9.66 7.17 -1.61
CA VAL A 8 8.29 6.65 -1.42
C VAL A 8 8.16 6.00 -0.04
N ALA A 9 9.21 5.35 0.47
CA ALA A 9 9.21 4.78 1.81
C ALA A 9 9.06 5.86 2.89
N GLU A 10 9.92 6.88 2.85
CA GLU A 10 9.83 8.05 3.72
C GLU A 10 8.45 8.68 3.62
N PHE A 11 7.91 8.87 2.41
CA PHE A 11 6.54 9.36 2.24
C PHE A 11 5.48 8.48 2.93
N LEU A 12 5.52 7.16 2.77
CA LEU A 12 4.53 6.27 3.39
C LEU A 12 4.64 6.21 4.93
N PHE A 13 5.84 6.39 5.48
CA PHE A 13 6.07 6.35 6.93
C PHE A 13 5.97 7.71 7.63
N GLU A 14 6.31 8.82 6.94
CA GLU A 14 6.26 10.17 7.48
C GLU A 14 4.93 10.89 7.20
N ASP A 15 4.21 10.52 6.13
CA ASP A 15 2.91 11.12 5.81
C ASP A 15 1.82 10.58 6.74
N GLU A 16 1.63 11.28 7.86
CA GLU A 16 0.60 10.96 8.86
C GLU A 16 -0.81 11.00 8.25
N GLU A 17 -1.02 11.81 7.22
CA GLU A 17 -2.29 11.89 6.49
C GLU A 17 -2.57 10.61 5.70
N PHE A 18 -1.56 10.02 5.06
CA PHE A 18 -1.67 8.74 4.37
C PHE A 18 -2.08 7.63 5.35
N GLY A 19 -1.32 7.43 6.43
CA GLY A 19 -1.65 6.43 7.45
C GLY A 19 -3.04 6.64 8.06
N SER A 20 -3.38 7.88 8.41
CA SER A 20 -4.70 8.24 8.92
C SER A 20 -5.82 8.00 7.91
N SER A 21 -5.57 8.18 6.61
CA SER A 21 -6.54 7.91 5.56
C SER A 21 -6.83 6.43 5.44
N LEU A 22 -5.80 5.57 5.49
CA LEU A 22 -5.97 4.12 5.48
C LEU A 22 -6.75 3.64 6.71
N GLU A 23 -6.38 4.13 7.89
CA GLU A 23 -7.02 3.73 9.15
C GLU A 23 -8.48 4.22 9.22
N ASN A 24 -8.78 5.43 8.76
CA ASN A 24 -10.16 5.90 8.64
C ASN A 24 -10.95 5.11 7.60
N PHE A 25 -10.34 4.80 6.45
CA PHE A 25 -10.98 3.96 5.44
C PHE A 25 -11.29 2.58 6.02
N ALA A 26 -10.37 2.01 6.79
CA ALA A 26 -10.60 0.76 7.51
C ALA A 26 -11.75 0.89 8.52
N LYS A 27 -11.73 1.88 9.40
CA LYS A 27 -12.79 2.08 10.41
C LYS A 27 -14.17 2.33 9.81
N ASP A 28 -14.25 3.05 8.70
CA ASP A 28 -15.52 3.39 8.04
C ASP A 28 -16.11 2.16 7.30
N ASN A 29 -15.25 1.30 6.75
CA ASN A 29 -15.65 0.20 5.89
C ASN A 29 -15.55 -1.19 6.55
N CYS A 30 -14.91 -1.31 7.73
CA CYS A 30 -14.74 -2.58 8.44
C CYS A 30 -16.08 -3.25 8.79
N SER A 31 -17.16 -2.47 8.94
CA SER A 31 -18.52 -2.97 9.20
C SER A 31 -19.06 -3.93 8.13
N VAL A 32 -18.52 -3.86 6.90
CA VAL A 32 -18.91 -4.76 5.80
C VAL A 32 -18.25 -6.13 5.96
N PHE A 33 -17.10 -6.18 6.64
CA PHE A 33 -16.30 -7.38 6.84
C PHE A 33 -16.90 -8.27 7.92
N THR A 34 -17.10 -9.53 7.57
CA THR A 34 -17.65 -10.56 8.47
C THR A 34 -16.61 -11.64 8.74
N GLU A 35 -16.73 -12.33 9.88
CA GLU A 35 -15.88 -13.47 10.28
C GLU A 35 -15.86 -14.62 9.24
N GLY A 36 -16.84 -14.67 8.33
CA GLY A 36 -16.89 -15.68 7.28
C GLY A 36 -15.73 -15.63 6.28
N GLU A 37 -15.40 -16.80 5.70
CA GLU A 37 -14.52 -16.94 4.53
C GLU A 37 -15.20 -16.52 3.22
N GLU A 38 -16.48 -16.14 3.25
CA GLU A 38 -17.18 -15.67 2.05
C GLU A 38 -16.82 -14.21 1.76
N HIS A 39 -16.01 -14.01 0.73
CA HIS A 39 -15.67 -12.67 0.25
C HIS A 39 -16.85 -12.08 -0.52
N LYS A 40 -17.46 -11.03 0.03
CA LYS A 40 -18.54 -10.30 -0.63
C LYS A 40 -17.98 -9.49 -1.80
N LEU A 41 -18.82 -9.25 -2.82
CA LEU A 41 -18.50 -8.34 -3.93
C LEU A 41 -18.06 -6.96 -3.43
N GLU A 42 -18.67 -6.51 -2.32
CA GLU A 42 -18.33 -5.26 -1.65
C GLU A 42 -16.85 -5.17 -1.26
N TYR A 43 -16.19 -6.30 -0.90
CA TYR A 43 -14.77 -6.28 -0.54
C TYR A 43 -13.90 -5.90 -1.74
N THR A 44 -14.25 -6.38 -2.94
CA THR A 44 -13.55 -6.02 -4.18
C THR A 44 -13.80 -4.55 -4.54
N GLU A 45 -15.01 -4.04 -4.34
CA GLU A 45 -15.32 -2.61 -4.56
C GLU A 45 -14.55 -1.70 -3.60
N LEU A 46 -14.46 -2.09 -2.33
CA LEU A 46 -13.68 -1.36 -1.32
C LEU A 46 -12.18 -1.43 -1.62
N TYR A 47 -11.69 -2.59 -2.03
CA TYR A 47 -10.29 -2.75 -2.43
C TYR A 47 -9.94 -1.87 -3.64
N GLN A 48 -10.81 -1.79 -4.65
CA GLN A 48 -10.61 -0.88 -5.79
C GLN A 48 -10.57 0.59 -5.35
N LYS A 49 -11.42 0.99 -4.41
CA LYS A 49 -11.38 2.35 -3.84
C LYS A 49 -10.09 2.59 -3.07
N TYR A 50 -9.65 1.62 -2.28
CA TYR A 50 -8.40 1.67 -1.53
C TYR A 50 -7.19 1.79 -2.46
N GLN A 51 -7.12 0.95 -3.51
CA GLN A 51 -6.08 1.03 -4.54
C GLN A 51 -6.08 2.39 -5.22
N GLY A 52 -7.25 2.92 -5.59
CA GLY A 52 -7.36 4.25 -6.19
C GLY A 52 -6.83 5.37 -5.29
N LEU A 53 -7.11 5.34 -3.98
CA LEU A 53 -6.55 6.29 -3.02
C LEU A 53 -5.02 6.17 -2.92
N PHE A 54 -4.52 4.93 -2.89
CA PHE A 54 -3.09 4.66 -2.86
C PHE A 54 -2.39 5.18 -4.12
N GLU A 55 -2.93 4.84 -5.30
CA GLU A 55 -2.41 5.23 -6.60
C GLU A 55 -2.44 6.75 -6.79
N GLU A 56 -3.51 7.44 -6.36
CA GLU A 56 -3.61 8.90 -6.47
C GLU A 56 -2.55 9.62 -5.61
N LYS A 57 -2.38 9.15 -4.36
CA LYS A 57 -1.37 9.68 -3.43
C LYS A 57 0.04 9.41 -3.96
N LEU A 58 0.30 8.17 -4.38
CA LEU A 58 1.59 7.77 -4.94
C LEU A 58 1.90 8.54 -6.23
N GLU A 59 0.95 8.68 -7.15
CA GLU A 59 1.14 9.43 -8.40
C GLU A 59 1.41 10.91 -8.12
N SER A 60 0.69 11.53 -7.18
CA SER A 60 0.98 12.91 -6.75
C SER A 60 2.39 13.04 -6.19
N PHE A 61 2.83 12.07 -5.38
CA PHE A 61 4.19 12.04 -4.85
C PHE A 61 5.25 11.84 -5.95
N LEU A 62 5.04 10.91 -6.88
CA LEU A 62 5.95 10.69 -8.00
C LEU A 62 6.06 11.95 -8.89
N LYS A 63 4.94 12.64 -9.13
CA LYS A 63 4.91 13.91 -9.87
C LYS A 63 5.76 15.00 -9.23
N THR A 64 5.74 15.16 -7.90
CA THR A 64 6.63 16.14 -7.21
C THR A 64 8.11 15.79 -7.40
N LYS A 65 8.43 14.50 -7.46
CA LYS A 65 9.78 13.99 -7.75
C LYS A 65 10.17 14.00 -9.23
N ASN A 66 9.31 14.50 -10.13
CA ASN A 66 9.49 14.40 -11.59
C ASN A 66 9.70 12.95 -12.06
N CYS A 67 9.09 11.99 -11.35
CA CYS A 67 9.15 10.57 -11.65
C CYS A 67 7.76 10.11 -12.12
N ASN A 68 7.73 9.07 -12.96
CA ASN A 68 6.49 8.43 -13.40
C ASN A 68 6.40 7.03 -12.79
N SER A 69 5.18 6.47 -12.74
CA SER A 69 4.92 5.13 -12.21
C SER A 69 5.74 4.04 -12.91
N ASP A 70 6.01 4.19 -14.22
CA ASP A 70 6.85 3.26 -14.99
C ASP A 70 8.31 3.28 -14.52
N GLU A 71 8.87 4.46 -14.25
CA GLU A 71 10.23 4.61 -13.75
C GLU A 71 10.35 4.11 -12.30
N PHE A 72 9.32 4.35 -11.47
CA PHE A 72 9.22 3.75 -10.14
C PHE A 72 9.18 2.22 -10.21
N MET A 73 8.34 1.65 -11.07
CA MET A 73 8.27 0.19 -11.26
C MET A 73 9.61 -0.40 -11.72
N LYS A 74 10.29 0.25 -12.67
CA LYS A 74 11.65 -0.17 -13.07
C LYS A 74 12.62 -0.11 -11.91
N ALA A 75 12.62 0.96 -11.13
CA ALA A 75 13.48 1.07 -9.96
C ALA A 75 13.19 -0.05 -8.96
N CYS A 76 11.92 -0.37 -8.70
CA CYS A 76 11.51 -1.49 -7.86
C CYS A 76 12.02 -2.83 -8.41
N GLN A 77 11.88 -3.08 -9.72
CA GLN A 77 12.37 -4.30 -10.35
C GLN A 77 13.89 -4.41 -10.29
N GLU A 78 14.62 -3.32 -10.57
CA GLU A 78 16.08 -3.28 -10.47
C GLU A 78 16.56 -3.48 -9.04
N ALA A 79 15.87 -2.93 -8.04
CA ALA A 79 16.17 -3.15 -6.63
C ALA A 79 15.89 -4.59 -6.21
N ALA A 80 14.77 -5.17 -6.65
CA ALA A 80 14.44 -6.57 -6.41
C ALA A 80 15.42 -7.54 -7.08
N GLU A 81 15.89 -7.22 -8.30
CA GLU A 81 16.82 -8.05 -9.07
C GLU A 81 18.27 -7.92 -8.58
N LYS A 82 18.67 -6.73 -8.09
CA LYS A 82 19.99 -6.53 -7.49
C LYS A 82 20.20 -7.32 -6.22
N GLY A 83 19.13 -7.68 -5.51
CA GLY A 83 19.15 -8.76 -4.51
C GLY A 83 20.26 -8.66 -3.48
N GLU A 84 20.59 -7.44 -3.03
CA GLU A 84 21.44 -7.28 -1.85
C GLU A 84 20.51 -7.51 -0.65
N GLU A 85 20.54 -8.74 -0.12
CA GLU A 85 19.72 -9.26 1.00
C GLU A 85 19.75 -8.40 2.28
N GLU A 86 20.63 -7.39 2.35
CA GLU A 86 20.81 -6.42 3.45
C GLU A 86 20.29 -5.00 3.12
N ASP A 87 19.58 -4.80 2.02
CA ASP A 87 19.14 -3.46 1.60
C ASP A 87 17.70 -3.16 2.06
N ASP A 88 17.52 -2.08 2.85
CA ASP A 88 16.22 -1.61 3.36
C ASP A 88 15.14 -1.50 2.26
N ASN A 89 15.54 -1.34 1.00
CA ASN A 89 14.62 -1.29 -0.14
C ASN A 89 13.86 -2.61 -0.33
N ALA A 90 14.48 -3.78 -0.16
CA ALA A 90 13.79 -5.06 -0.38
C ALA A 90 12.68 -5.31 0.66
N ALA A 91 12.96 -4.98 1.91
CA ALA A 91 11.96 -5.03 2.99
C ALA A 91 10.81 -4.04 2.71
N PHE A 92 11.14 -2.83 2.28
CA PHE A 92 10.14 -1.83 1.92
C PHE A 92 9.28 -2.25 0.71
N LEU A 93 9.88 -2.80 -0.35
CA LEU A 93 9.13 -3.31 -1.51
C LEU A 93 8.17 -4.42 -1.10
N THR A 94 8.61 -5.32 -0.22
CA THR A 94 7.76 -6.37 0.34
C THR A 94 6.59 -5.77 1.13
N PHE A 95 6.87 -4.75 1.95
CA PHE A 95 5.85 -4.02 2.69
C PHE A 95 4.86 -3.30 1.77
N LEU A 96 5.34 -2.62 0.72
CA LEU A 96 4.51 -1.90 -0.24
C LEU A 96 3.63 -2.87 -1.04
N LEU A 97 4.19 -4.00 -1.48
CA LEU A 97 3.43 -5.06 -2.14
C LEU A 97 2.35 -5.63 -1.22
N ALA A 98 2.66 -5.87 0.06
CA ALA A 98 1.67 -6.29 1.04
C ALA A 98 0.59 -5.21 1.24
N LEU A 99 0.96 -3.94 1.33
CA LEU A 99 0.02 -2.84 1.53
C LEU A 99 -1.01 -2.74 0.40
N VAL A 100 -0.58 -3.01 -0.85
CA VAL A 100 -1.47 -3.03 -2.02
C VAL A 100 -2.04 -4.40 -2.35
N ASP A 101 -1.75 -5.44 -1.55
CA ASP A 101 -2.26 -6.80 -1.75
C ASP A 101 -3.67 -6.96 -1.18
N TYR A 102 -4.51 -7.69 -1.90
CA TYR A 102 -5.89 -7.93 -1.51
C TYR A 102 -6.01 -8.70 -0.19
N GLY A 103 -5.15 -9.70 0.03
CA GLY A 103 -5.15 -10.50 1.24
C GLY A 103 -4.82 -9.67 2.47
N THR A 104 -3.76 -8.87 2.41
CA THR A 104 -3.37 -7.96 3.50
C THR A 104 -4.43 -6.90 3.76
N PHE A 105 -5.03 -6.32 2.72
CA PHE A 105 -6.14 -5.38 2.85
C PHE A 105 -7.33 -6.00 3.60
N VAL A 106 -7.76 -7.20 3.21
CA VAL A 106 -8.87 -7.90 3.88
C VAL A 106 -8.52 -8.22 5.32
N GLN A 107 -7.28 -8.65 5.60
CA GLN A 107 -6.82 -8.96 6.95
C GLN A 107 -6.83 -7.71 7.85
N MET A 108 -6.31 -6.58 7.37
CA MET A 108 -6.33 -5.31 8.09
C MET A 108 -7.75 -4.86 8.42
N MET A 109 -8.67 -5.02 7.46
CA MET A 109 -10.07 -4.67 7.62
C MET A 109 -10.78 -5.54 8.67
N LYS A 110 -10.53 -6.85 8.62
CA LYS A 110 -11.03 -7.84 9.58
C LYS A 110 -10.51 -7.56 11.00
N GLU A 111 -9.21 -7.29 11.13
CA GLU A 111 -8.58 -6.91 12.41
C GLU A 111 -9.21 -5.63 12.98
N THR A 112 -9.42 -4.61 12.13
CA THR A 112 -10.08 -3.35 12.53
C THR A 112 -11.54 -3.55 12.94
N ALA A 113 -12.25 -4.48 12.30
CA ALA A 113 -13.62 -4.85 12.69
C ALA A 113 -13.67 -5.73 13.97
N GLY A 114 -12.54 -6.26 14.43
CA GLY A 114 -12.50 -7.22 15.53
C GLY A 114 -13.09 -8.59 15.18
N VAL A 115 -13.06 -8.95 13.89
CA VAL A 115 -13.56 -10.22 13.35
C VAL A 115 -12.37 -11.04 12.86
N GLU A 116 -11.82 -11.89 13.74
CA GLU A 116 -10.69 -12.78 13.44
C GLU A 116 -11.12 -14.04 12.67
#